data_AF-A0A150PRT1-F1
#
_entry.id   AF-A0A150PRT1-F1
#
_cell.length_a   1.000
_cell.length_b   1.000
_cell.length_c   1.000
_cell.angle_alpha   90.00
_cell.angle_beta   90.00
_cell.angle_gamma   90.00
#
_symmetry.space_group_name_H-M   'P 1'
#
loop_
_entity.id
_entity.type
_entity.pdbx_description
1 polymer ?
#
loop_
_entity_poly.entity_id
_entity_poly.type
_entity_poly.pdbx_seq_one_letter_code
_entity_poly.pdbx_strand_id
1 'polypeptide(L)'
;MTVMPVSPPVGLVIDPVTVPAGQSSVEVTVGAEAPLALGNTVSFTLSGTSGARERTASVTDALITGRPGALDDTFGAAATGLAAMSFGSDDGGTLTDIEVVAGKILATGWGVGGLGGSSMKIARLTADGAMDPAFADGKLVSVRFGGSSGSEAQAHAVGHQLDGKIIAMGWHETPEPRDIALVRLGVNGATGDALFGNTSGGKSLIDTGGSETVTDGLVLSNNKILVVGDRGGEPFVARASPDGGPDSSFGEGSGHVALSPSFVARAVAVDGEGRILVAGHVDSGGQSDAVVARLLADGQPDPEFGTGGQRVIAVPGSSERAAALALLGDGRIVVAGSSNQNGDIDFQVRRLLEDGADDPGFGAGGAVTAPITGGDDTAEDIVLLPDSRILVVGNAVGGASAGPVLARYLRDGRIDANFGIGGVVSLYIGDQGEIHRAAVYPGQKVVVCGENQGGVPGPGTFGIVARLWM
;
A
#
# COMPACT_ATOMS: atom_id res chain seq x y z
N MET A 1 -37.01 -5.68 -15.64
CA MET A 1 -36.86 -4.26 -16.07
C MET A 1 -35.78 -4.23 -17.11
N THR A 2 -36.05 -3.72 -18.32
CA THR A 2 -35.03 -3.61 -19.39
C THR A 2 -34.52 -2.18 -19.44
N VAL A 3 -33.20 -2.01 -19.41
CA VAL A 3 -32.50 -0.73 -19.42
C VAL A 3 -31.94 -0.47 -20.83
N MET A 4 -32.18 0.73 -21.37
CA MET A 4 -31.77 1.17 -22.71
C MET A 4 -31.24 2.61 -22.68
N PRO A 5 -30.25 2.96 -23.50
CA PRO A 5 -29.77 4.34 -23.60
C PRO A 5 -30.81 5.26 -24.25
N VAL A 6 -30.93 6.48 -23.72
CA VAL A 6 -31.72 7.58 -24.29
C VAL A 6 -30.75 8.51 -25.01
N SER A 7 -30.74 8.47 -26.34
CA SER A 7 -29.88 9.31 -27.19
C SER A 7 -28.41 9.30 -26.75
N PRO A 8 -27.72 8.15 -26.83
CA PRO A 8 -26.32 8.08 -26.44
C PRO A 8 -25.48 9.06 -27.28
N PRO A 9 -24.46 9.70 -26.69
CA PRO A 9 -23.45 10.44 -27.42
C PRO A 9 -22.96 9.66 -28.65
N VAL A 10 -22.72 10.36 -29.75
CA VAL A 10 -22.22 9.76 -30.99
C VAL A 10 -20.95 8.95 -30.68
N GLY A 11 -20.94 7.68 -31.06
CA GLY A 11 -19.82 6.76 -30.87
C GLY A 11 -19.88 5.90 -29.60
N LEU A 12 -20.83 6.10 -28.67
CA LEU A 12 -21.05 5.16 -27.56
C LEU A 12 -21.98 4.01 -27.97
N VAL A 13 -21.60 2.78 -27.58
CA VAL A 13 -22.39 1.56 -27.76
C VAL A 13 -22.83 1.08 -26.39
N ILE A 14 -24.14 1.03 -26.14
CA ILE A 14 -24.70 0.58 -24.88
C ILE A 14 -25.73 -0.49 -25.18
N ASP A 15 -25.40 -1.73 -24.86
CA ASP A 15 -26.30 -2.85 -25.11
C ASP A 15 -27.47 -2.84 -24.11
N PRO A 16 -28.71 -3.11 -24.56
CA PRO A 16 -29.83 -3.26 -23.66
C PRO A 16 -29.60 -4.42 -22.68
N VAL A 17 -29.82 -4.17 -21.38
CA VAL A 17 -29.70 -5.22 -20.35
C VAL A 17 -31.01 -5.38 -19.60
N THR A 18 -31.34 -6.61 -19.21
CA THR A 18 -32.54 -6.89 -18.41
C THR A 18 -32.13 -7.28 -17.00
N VAL A 19 -32.68 -6.58 -16.00
CA VAL A 19 -32.52 -6.94 -14.58
C VAL A 19 -33.11 -8.34 -14.37
N PRO A 20 -32.30 -9.33 -13.94
CA PRO A 20 -32.77 -10.69 -13.71
C PRO A 20 -33.87 -10.78 -12.64
N ALA A 21 -34.73 -11.79 -12.74
CA ALA A 21 -35.78 -12.02 -11.76
C ALA A 21 -35.18 -12.24 -10.35
N GLY A 22 -35.68 -11.50 -9.35
CA GLY A 22 -35.17 -11.57 -7.98
C GLY A 22 -33.98 -10.65 -7.67
N GLN A 23 -33.44 -9.94 -8.66
CA GLN A 23 -32.38 -8.94 -8.44
C GLN A 23 -32.91 -7.50 -8.42
N SER A 24 -32.18 -6.63 -7.74
CA SER A 24 -32.50 -5.19 -7.61
C SER A 24 -31.57 -4.29 -8.43
N SER A 25 -30.51 -4.83 -9.03
CA SER A 25 -29.53 -4.12 -9.84
C SER A 25 -29.03 -4.99 -11.01
N VAL A 26 -28.35 -4.38 -11.97
CA VAL A 26 -27.70 -5.04 -13.12
C VAL A 26 -26.54 -4.17 -13.59
N GLU A 27 -25.47 -4.78 -14.12
CA GLU A 27 -24.38 -4.05 -14.75
C GLU A 27 -24.73 -3.72 -16.20
N VAL A 28 -24.36 -2.52 -16.64
CA VAL A 28 -24.52 -2.05 -18.02
C VAL A 28 -23.13 -1.84 -18.58
N THR A 29 -22.78 -2.58 -19.63
CA THR A 29 -21.52 -2.39 -20.35
C THR A 29 -21.67 -1.22 -21.31
N VAL A 30 -20.79 -0.23 -21.18
CA VAL A 30 -20.71 0.92 -22.07
C VAL A 30 -19.44 0.79 -22.90
N GLY A 31 -19.61 0.45 -24.18
CA GLY A 31 -18.55 0.41 -25.18
C GLY A 31 -18.53 1.66 -26.07
N ALA A 32 -17.67 1.62 -27.09
CA ALA A 32 -17.60 2.66 -28.10
C ALA A 32 -17.30 2.08 -29.49
N GLU A 33 -17.84 2.70 -30.54
CA GLU A 33 -17.63 2.30 -31.94
C GLU A 33 -16.20 2.61 -32.42
N ALA A 34 -15.51 3.53 -31.74
CA ALA A 34 -14.11 3.86 -31.91
C ALA A 34 -13.48 4.17 -30.54
N PRO A 35 -12.15 4.08 -30.38
CA PRO A 35 -11.50 4.44 -29.13
C PRO A 35 -11.88 5.86 -28.67
N LEU A 36 -12.38 5.97 -27.44
CA LEU A 36 -12.67 7.25 -26.82
C LEU A 36 -11.37 7.89 -26.34
N ALA A 37 -11.31 9.22 -26.39
CA ALA A 37 -10.15 9.95 -25.89
C ALA A 37 -10.09 9.87 -24.35
N LEU A 38 -9.03 9.25 -23.82
CA LEU A 38 -8.77 9.15 -22.38
C LEU A 38 -8.75 10.53 -21.73
N GLY A 39 -9.31 10.64 -20.52
CA GLY A 39 -9.35 11.89 -19.75
C GLY A 39 -10.53 12.81 -20.08
N ASN A 40 -11.22 12.60 -21.21
CA ASN A 40 -12.48 13.29 -21.48
C ASN A 40 -13.61 12.71 -20.62
N THR A 41 -14.69 13.48 -20.47
CA THR A 41 -15.91 13.01 -19.81
C THR A 41 -17.04 12.76 -20.80
N VAL A 42 -17.91 11.81 -20.48
CA VAL A 42 -19.14 11.53 -21.22
C VAL A 42 -20.35 11.60 -20.29
N SER A 43 -21.45 12.12 -20.84
CA SER A 43 -22.74 12.20 -20.15
C SER A 43 -23.81 11.58 -21.03
N PHE A 44 -24.63 10.70 -20.46
CA PHE A 44 -25.73 10.04 -21.17
C PHE A 44 -26.84 9.66 -20.20
N THR A 45 -28.04 9.38 -20.72
CA THR A 45 -29.17 8.95 -19.90
C THR A 45 -29.53 7.51 -20.25
N LEU A 46 -29.81 6.72 -19.23
CA LEU A 46 -30.40 5.39 -19.35
C LEU A 46 -31.89 5.50 -18.99
N SER A 47 -32.73 4.82 -19.74
CA SER A 47 -34.15 4.60 -19.43
C SER A 47 -34.36 3.13 -19.10
N GLY A 48 -35.17 2.84 -18.10
CA GLY A 48 -35.54 1.49 -17.74
C GLY A 48 -37.05 1.36 -17.60
N THR A 49 -37.62 0.32 -18.20
CA THR A 49 -39.07 0.07 -18.17
C THR A 49 -39.40 -1.14 -17.29
N SER A 50 -40.40 -0.97 -16.42
CA SER A 50 -41.00 -2.04 -15.61
C SER A 50 -42.52 -1.98 -15.77
N GLY A 51 -43.07 -2.82 -16.67
CA GLY A 51 -44.44 -2.69 -17.13
C GLY A 51 -44.65 -1.35 -17.85
N ALA A 52 -45.67 -0.58 -17.46
CA ALA A 52 -45.96 0.75 -18.01
C ALA A 52 -45.18 1.90 -17.33
N ARG A 53 -44.33 1.60 -16.33
CA ARG A 53 -43.56 2.64 -15.61
C ARG A 53 -42.16 2.74 -16.20
N GLU A 54 -41.84 3.92 -16.71
CA GLU A 54 -40.50 4.30 -17.13
C GLU A 54 -39.76 4.99 -15.97
N ARG A 55 -38.47 4.71 -15.83
CA ARG A 55 -37.55 5.43 -14.96
C ARG A 55 -36.31 5.79 -15.74
N THR A 56 -35.79 6.99 -15.54
CA THR A 56 -34.52 7.42 -16.13
C THR A 56 -33.45 7.59 -15.07
N ALA A 57 -32.21 7.37 -15.46
CA ALA A 57 -31.01 7.66 -14.67
C ALA A 57 -29.97 8.29 -15.58
N SER A 58 -29.34 9.37 -15.13
CA SER A 58 -28.29 10.03 -15.90
C SER A 58 -26.93 9.64 -15.36
N VAL A 59 -26.03 9.32 -16.28
CA VAL A 59 -24.58 9.29 -16.06
C VAL A 59 -24.07 10.67 -16.46
N THR A 60 -23.42 11.35 -15.54
CA THR A 60 -22.96 12.73 -15.74
C THR A 60 -21.47 12.80 -15.48
N ASP A 61 -20.75 13.41 -16.41
CA ASP A 61 -19.30 13.65 -16.35
C ASP A 61 -18.47 12.39 -16.06
N ALA A 62 -18.88 11.25 -16.61
CA ALA A 62 -18.15 10.00 -16.43
C ALA A 62 -16.81 10.07 -17.17
N LEU A 63 -15.71 9.93 -16.44
CA LEU A 63 -14.36 9.95 -16.96
C LEU A 63 -14.11 8.74 -17.87
N ILE A 64 -13.59 8.99 -19.07
CA ILE A 64 -13.07 7.95 -19.96
C ILE A 64 -11.68 7.55 -19.46
N THR A 65 -11.56 6.31 -19.02
CA THR A 65 -10.33 5.71 -18.47
C THR A 65 -9.78 4.63 -19.40
N GLY A 66 -8.54 4.21 -19.16
CA GLY A 66 -8.02 2.97 -19.74
C GLY A 66 -8.73 1.75 -19.15
N ARG A 67 -8.50 0.58 -19.75
CA ARG A 67 -9.10 -0.67 -19.26
C ARG A 67 -8.63 -0.93 -17.81
N PRO A 68 -9.54 -1.19 -16.85
CA PRO A 68 -9.15 -1.51 -15.49
C PRO A 68 -8.17 -2.69 -15.42
N GLY A 69 -7.04 -2.48 -14.75
CA GLY A 69 -5.94 -3.43 -14.63
C GLY A 69 -4.89 -3.35 -15.75
N ALA A 70 -5.11 -2.53 -16.78
CA ALA A 70 -4.09 -2.27 -17.78
C ALA A 70 -3.07 -1.23 -17.28
N LEU A 71 -1.83 -1.41 -17.72
CA LEU A 71 -0.78 -0.40 -17.57
C LEU A 71 -1.19 0.90 -18.26
N ASP A 72 -0.86 2.03 -17.63
CA ASP A 72 -1.07 3.36 -18.17
C ASP A 72 0.09 3.77 -19.08
N ASP A 73 -0.12 3.69 -20.39
CA ASP A 73 0.86 4.04 -21.42
C ASP A 73 1.28 5.53 -21.41
N THR A 74 0.62 6.39 -20.64
CA THR A 74 1.07 7.77 -20.42
C THR A 74 2.13 7.91 -19.33
N PHE A 75 2.54 6.80 -18.72
CA PHE A 75 3.51 6.75 -17.63
C PHE A 75 4.77 5.97 -18.00
N GLY A 76 5.89 6.41 -17.45
CA GLY A 76 7.16 5.71 -17.57
C GLY A 76 7.86 5.93 -18.91
N ALA A 77 9.06 5.36 -19.02
CA ALA A 77 9.83 5.46 -20.23
C ALA A 77 9.12 4.73 -21.39
N ALA A 78 9.16 5.33 -22.59
CA ALA A 78 8.64 4.73 -23.83
C ALA A 78 7.17 4.27 -23.76
N ALA A 79 6.33 4.93 -22.95
CA ALA A 79 4.91 4.63 -22.84
C ALA A 79 4.62 3.18 -22.37
N THR A 80 5.49 2.63 -21.53
CA THR A 80 5.39 1.26 -21.02
C THR A 80 4.47 1.11 -19.81
N GLY A 81 4.12 2.21 -19.13
CA GLY A 81 3.47 2.20 -17.82
C GLY A 81 4.43 1.93 -16.66
N LEU A 82 5.74 1.85 -16.92
CA LEU A 82 6.77 1.50 -15.95
C LEU A 82 7.86 2.59 -15.87
N ALA A 83 8.15 3.05 -14.66
CA ALA A 83 9.30 3.88 -14.34
C ALA A 83 10.33 3.03 -13.59
N ALA A 84 11.58 3.01 -14.09
CA ALA A 84 12.68 2.28 -13.47
C ALA A 84 13.72 3.25 -12.90
N MET A 85 14.25 2.91 -11.74
CA MET A 85 15.28 3.65 -11.03
C MET A 85 16.44 2.71 -10.72
N SER A 86 17.65 3.06 -11.17
CA SER A 86 18.85 2.30 -10.82
C SER A 86 19.34 2.73 -9.44
N PHE A 87 19.64 1.76 -8.57
CA PHE A 87 20.32 2.02 -7.30
C PHE A 87 21.83 2.23 -7.48
N GLY A 88 22.40 1.77 -8.61
CA GLY A 88 23.78 1.92 -9.09
C GLY A 88 24.31 0.62 -9.71
N SER A 89 25.56 0.63 -10.21
CA SER A 89 26.09 -0.40 -11.12
C SER A 89 26.47 -1.74 -10.48
N ASP A 90 26.67 -1.78 -9.17
CA ASP A 90 27.05 -2.99 -8.41
C ASP A 90 25.98 -3.37 -7.35
N ASP A 91 24.79 -2.77 -7.43
CA ASP A 91 23.96 -2.59 -6.23
C ASP A 91 22.76 -3.57 -6.15
N GLY A 92 22.60 -4.12 -4.94
CA GLY A 92 21.33 -4.64 -4.43
C GLY A 92 20.52 -3.50 -3.79
N GLY A 93 19.19 -3.60 -3.82
CA GLY A 93 18.30 -2.61 -3.24
C GLY A 93 16.85 -2.92 -3.54
N THR A 94 15.95 -2.16 -2.94
CA THR A 94 14.50 -2.34 -3.09
C THR A 94 13.80 -1.01 -2.84
N LEU A 95 12.64 -0.83 -3.46
CA LEU A 95 11.67 0.19 -3.06
C LEU A 95 10.69 -0.42 -2.10
N THR A 96 10.68 0.10 -0.88
CA THR A 96 9.84 -0.43 0.19
C THR A 96 8.51 0.32 0.30
N ASP A 97 8.46 1.59 -0.14
CA ASP A 97 7.26 2.41 0.04
C ASP A 97 7.14 3.58 -0.94
N ILE A 98 5.89 4.02 -1.16
CA ILE A 98 5.50 5.12 -2.04
C ILE A 98 4.39 5.99 -1.44
N GLU A 99 4.45 7.28 -1.73
CA GLU A 99 3.39 8.22 -1.40
C GLU A 99 3.05 9.11 -2.60
N VAL A 100 1.75 9.31 -2.87
CA VAL A 100 1.29 10.22 -3.94
C VAL A 100 0.94 11.58 -3.34
N VAL A 101 1.70 12.62 -3.73
CA VAL A 101 1.54 13.98 -3.21
C VAL A 101 1.41 14.96 -4.37
N ALA A 102 0.26 15.65 -4.47
CA ALA A 102 -0.02 16.64 -5.52
C ALA A 102 0.27 16.13 -6.95
N GLY A 103 -0.05 14.86 -7.24
CA GLY A 103 0.17 14.22 -8.54
C GLY A 103 1.62 13.81 -8.82
N LYS A 104 2.54 14.02 -7.87
CA LYS A 104 3.90 13.46 -7.88
C LYS A 104 3.95 12.18 -7.04
N ILE A 105 4.97 11.37 -7.26
CA ILE A 105 5.16 10.11 -6.53
C ILE A 105 6.48 10.20 -5.77
N LEU A 106 6.42 10.22 -4.45
CA LEU A 106 7.57 9.98 -3.60
C LEU A 106 7.78 8.47 -3.52
N ALA A 107 9.02 8.02 -3.64
CA ALA A 107 9.39 6.63 -3.50
C ALA A 107 10.60 6.53 -2.58
N THR A 108 10.59 5.54 -1.69
CA THR A 108 11.69 5.28 -0.77
C THR A 108 12.09 3.82 -0.76
N GLY A 109 13.25 3.56 -0.17
CA GLY A 109 13.75 2.23 0.07
C GLY A 109 15.22 2.29 0.46
N TRP A 110 15.97 1.29 0.03
CA TRP A 110 17.38 1.22 0.33
C TRP A 110 18.18 0.65 -0.83
N GLY A 111 19.47 0.97 -0.82
CA GLY A 111 20.41 0.44 -1.80
C GLY A 111 21.81 0.36 -1.22
N VAL A 112 22.49 -0.73 -1.56
CA VAL A 112 23.92 -0.91 -1.33
C VAL A 112 24.67 0.11 -2.18
N GLY A 113 25.86 0.51 -1.75
CA GLY A 113 26.81 1.19 -2.63
C GLY A 113 28.15 0.47 -2.64
N GLY A 114 29.03 0.81 -3.59
CA GLY A 114 30.33 0.16 -3.84
C GLY A 114 31.36 0.11 -2.70
N LEU A 115 31.00 0.44 -1.46
CA LEU A 115 31.83 0.25 -0.25
C LEU A 115 31.27 -0.82 0.71
N GLY A 116 30.14 -1.47 0.39
CA GLY A 116 29.59 -2.62 1.13
C GLY A 116 28.37 -2.32 2.03
N GLY A 117 28.22 -1.09 2.54
CA GLY A 117 27.09 -0.68 3.36
C GLY A 117 25.87 -0.19 2.57
N SER A 118 24.69 -0.20 3.22
CA SER A 118 23.43 0.28 2.65
C SER A 118 23.12 1.74 3.03
N SER A 119 22.26 2.38 2.24
CA SER A 119 21.82 3.75 2.47
C SER A 119 20.34 3.88 2.13
N MET A 120 19.63 4.74 2.87
CA MET A 120 18.27 5.10 2.52
C MET A 120 18.26 5.81 1.18
N LYS A 121 17.33 5.43 0.31
CA LYS A 121 17.16 5.96 -1.04
C LYS A 121 15.81 6.64 -1.14
N ILE A 122 15.78 7.89 -1.61
CA ILE A 122 14.54 8.65 -1.80
C ILE A 122 14.54 9.27 -3.19
N ALA A 123 13.46 9.08 -3.93
CA ALA A 123 13.21 9.68 -5.23
C ALA A 123 11.86 10.40 -5.25
N ARG A 124 11.73 11.33 -6.20
CA ARG A 124 10.43 11.84 -6.62
C ARG A 124 10.27 11.68 -8.11
N LEU A 125 9.16 11.09 -8.53
CA LEU A 125 8.76 10.97 -9.93
C LEU A 125 7.70 12.03 -10.26
N THR A 126 7.73 12.50 -11.51
CA THR A 126 6.65 13.35 -12.03
C THR A 126 5.40 12.55 -12.38
N ALA A 127 4.34 13.25 -12.78
CA ALA A 127 3.10 12.63 -13.23
C ALA A 127 3.27 11.77 -14.50
N ASP A 128 4.37 11.90 -15.23
CA ASP A 128 4.71 11.03 -16.36
C ASP A 128 5.66 9.88 -15.98
N GLY A 129 6.07 9.78 -14.70
CA GLY A 129 6.99 8.74 -14.23
C GLY A 129 8.47 9.03 -14.46
N ALA A 130 8.84 10.19 -15.02
CA ALA A 130 10.24 10.62 -15.07
C ALA A 130 10.74 11.06 -13.70
N MET A 131 12.05 10.94 -13.44
CA MET A 131 12.69 11.56 -12.26
C MET A 131 12.44 13.08 -12.27
N ASP A 132 11.96 13.63 -11.16
CA ASP A 132 11.57 15.04 -11.07
C ASP A 132 12.80 15.97 -11.01
N PRO A 133 13.05 16.80 -12.04
CA PRO A 133 14.19 17.73 -12.03
C PRO A 133 14.15 18.76 -10.90
N ALA A 134 12.95 19.04 -10.35
CA ALA A 134 12.80 19.94 -9.20
C ALA A 134 13.11 19.26 -7.85
N PHE A 135 13.43 17.97 -7.86
CA PHE A 135 13.82 17.18 -6.70
C PHE A 135 15.22 16.63 -6.89
N ALA A 136 16.17 17.12 -6.09
CA ALA A 136 17.57 16.69 -6.13
C ALA A 136 18.16 16.66 -7.55
N ASP A 137 17.80 17.63 -8.39
CA ASP A 137 18.18 17.72 -9.81
C ASP A 137 17.85 16.46 -10.64
N GLY A 138 16.74 15.79 -10.33
CA GLY A 138 16.30 14.56 -11.00
C GLY A 138 17.11 13.32 -10.60
N LYS A 139 17.71 13.32 -9.40
CA LYS A 139 18.55 12.21 -8.92
C LYS A 139 17.95 11.56 -7.67
N LEU A 140 18.39 10.33 -7.43
CA LEU A 140 18.12 9.60 -6.21
C LEU A 140 18.90 10.26 -5.05
N VAL A 141 18.18 10.67 -4.01
CA VAL A 141 18.80 11.12 -2.76
C VAL A 141 19.28 9.90 -2.00
N SER A 142 20.55 9.90 -1.60
CA SER A 142 21.15 8.83 -0.79
C SER A 142 21.53 9.36 0.58
N VAL A 143 20.96 8.78 1.64
CA VAL A 143 21.21 9.19 3.03
C VAL A 143 21.90 8.07 3.79
N ARG A 144 23.09 8.37 4.32
CA ARG A 144 23.83 7.52 5.26
C ARG A 144 23.82 8.13 6.65
N PHE A 145 23.75 7.30 7.68
CA PHE A 145 23.82 7.73 9.08
C PHE A 145 25.22 7.52 9.67
N GLY A 146 25.89 6.41 9.35
CA GLY A 146 27.29 6.15 9.72
C GLY A 146 28.32 6.66 8.71
N GLY A 147 29.54 6.88 9.19
CA GLY A 147 30.71 7.25 8.37
C GLY A 147 31.59 6.06 7.93
N SER A 148 31.31 4.85 8.41
CA SER A 148 32.06 3.64 8.05
C SER A 148 31.46 2.94 6.82
N SER A 149 32.29 2.16 6.13
CA SER A 149 31.90 1.41 4.94
C SER A 149 30.91 0.27 5.20
N GLY A 150 30.75 -0.15 6.46
CA GLY A 150 29.80 -1.19 6.88
C GLY A 150 28.54 -0.65 7.57
N SER A 151 28.27 0.65 7.49
CA SER A 151 27.03 1.21 8.02
C SER A 151 25.84 0.79 7.18
N GLU A 152 24.79 0.34 7.85
CA GLU A 152 23.52 -0.01 7.21
C GLU A 152 22.45 1.00 7.57
N ALA A 153 21.72 1.50 6.58
CA ALA A 153 20.55 2.33 6.79
C ALA A 153 19.50 1.97 5.75
N GLN A 154 18.32 1.57 6.21
CA GLN A 154 17.23 1.13 5.34
C GLN A 154 15.95 1.90 5.63
N ALA A 155 15.32 2.45 4.60
CA ALA A 155 14.00 3.07 4.74
C ALA A 155 12.91 2.05 4.40
N HIS A 156 11.84 2.06 5.18
CA HIS A 156 10.66 1.20 5.03
C HIS A 156 9.36 1.97 4.84
N ALA A 157 9.37 3.28 5.12
CA ALA A 157 8.22 4.14 4.88
C ALA A 157 8.62 5.57 4.51
N VAL A 158 7.75 6.26 3.77
CA VAL A 158 7.88 7.67 3.40
C VAL A 158 6.58 8.42 3.64
N GLY A 159 6.69 9.67 4.09
CA GLY A 159 5.53 10.56 4.20
C GLY A 159 5.94 12.02 4.08
N HIS A 160 4.97 12.92 4.00
CA HIS A 160 5.21 14.36 4.01
C HIS A 160 4.57 15.07 5.21
N GLN A 161 5.27 16.05 5.75
CA GLN A 161 4.73 17.00 6.72
C GLN A 161 3.87 18.05 6.00
N LEU A 162 3.01 18.76 6.75
CA LEU A 162 2.10 19.79 6.26
C LEU A 162 2.80 20.96 5.54
N ASP A 163 4.09 21.19 5.80
CA ASP A 163 4.92 22.18 5.10
C ASP A 163 5.54 21.64 3.79
N GLY A 164 5.22 20.40 3.43
CA GLY A 164 5.70 19.69 2.24
C GLY A 164 7.07 19.04 2.40
N LYS A 165 7.72 19.14 3.58
CA LYS A 165 8.96 18.42 3.84
C LYS A 165 8.70 16.92 3.91
N ILE A 166 9.70 16.14 3.51
CA ILE A 166 9.56 14.70 3.33
C ILE A 166 10.31 13.99 4.46
N ILE A 167 9.68 13.00 5.07
CA ILE A 167 10.27 12.12 6.07
C ILE A 167 10.46 10.75 5.44
N ALA A 168 11.68 10.24 5.46
CA ALA A 168 11.94 8.82 5.26
C ALA A 168 12.18 8.17 6.64
N MET A 169 11.55 7.01 6.84
CA MET A 169 11.48 6.30 8.12
C MET A 169 12.04 4.90 7.95
N GLY A 170 12.82 4.45 8.92
CA GLY A 170 13.47 3.15 8.85
C GLY A 170 14.38 2.91 10.05
N TRP A 171 15.48 2.19 9.82
CA TRP A 171 16.43 1.83 10.86
C TRP A 171 17.88 2.00 10.38
N HIS A 172 18.81 2.11 11.33
CA HIS A 172 20.25 2.24 11.10
C HIS A 172 21.06 1.35 12.06
N GLU A 173 22.22 0.86 11.62
CA GLU A 173 23.12 0.00 12.40
C GLU A 173 24.61 0.35 12.22
N THR A 174 25.39 0.48 13.32
CA THR A 174 26.89 0.37 13.34
C THR A 174 27.57 0.21 14.71
N PRO A 175 28.34 -0.88 14.96
CA PRO A 175 27.92 -2.28 14.85
C PRO A 175 27.11 -2.65 16.11
N GLU A 176 25.78 -2.67 15.98
CA GLU A 176 24.77 -2.85 17.04
C GLU A 176 24.80 -1.86 18.23
N PRO A 177 23.64 -1.58 18.86
CA PRO A 177 22.28 -1.98 18.44
C PRO A 177 21.76 -1.21 17.21
N ARG A 178 20.65 -1.68 16.61
CA ARG A 178 19.90 -0.91 15.62
C ARG A 178 19.07 0.17 16.30
N ASP A 179 19.03 1.36 15.71
CA ASP A 179 18.19 2.47 16.15
C ASP A 179 17.14 2.81 15.09
N ILE A 180 16.01 3.40 15.51
CA ILE A 180 15.06 4.02 14.59
C ILE A 180 15.76 5.18 13.88
N ALA A 181 15.77 5.16 12.55
CA ALA A 181 16.42 6.17 11.73
C ALA A 181 15.39 7.00 10.97
N LEU A 182 15.43 8.31 11.19
CA LEU A 182 14.56 9.28 10.51
C LEU A 182 15.42 10.31 9.77
N VAL A 183 15.05 10.67 8.55
CA VAL A 183 15.64 11.82 7.85
C VAL A 183 14.55 12.72 7.31
N ARG A 184 14.72 14.03 7.51
CA ARG A 184 13.87 15.06 6.91
C ARG A 184 14.57 15.73 5.73
N LEU A 185 13.93 15.68 4.57
CA LEU A 185 14.34 16.37 3.36
C LEU A 185 13.47 17.61 3.14
N GLY A 186 14.05 18.64 2.55
CA GLY A 186 13.29 19.76 2.00
C GLY A 186 12.37 19.31 0.86
N VAL A 187 11.40 20.17 0.50
CA VAL A 187 10.45 19.93 -0.60
C VAL A 187 11.17 19.66 -1.94
N ASN A 188 12.40 20.13 -2.10
CA ASN A 188 13.25 19.91 -3.28
C ASN A 188 14.26 18.76 -3.11
N GLY A 189 14.15 17.95 -2.06
CA GLY A 189 15.07 16.84 -1.76
C GLY A 189 16.38 17.26 -1.11
N ALA A 190 16.53 18.53 -0.73
CA ALA A 190 17.71 18.99 0.00
C ALA A 190 17.81 18.30 1.37
N THR A 191 18.97 17.73 1.68
CA THR A 191 19.32 17.24 3.01
C THR A 191 19.81 18.39 3.90
N GLY A 192 19.99 18.15 5.20
CA GLY A 192 20.63 19.14 6.07
C GLY A 192 19.68 20.03 6.86
N ASP A 193 18.43 19.61 7.11
CA ASP A 193 17.49 20.38 7.90
C ASP A 193 17.99 20.55 9.35
N ALA A 194 18.46 21.74 9.70
CA ALA A 194 19.03 22.03 11.03
C ALA A 194 17.98 22.03 12.16
N LEU A 195 16.69 21.99 11.84
CA LEU A 195 15.58 21.94 12.79
C LEU A 195 15.01 20.52 12.95
N PHE A 196 15.74 19.50 12.49
CA PHE A 196 15.30 18.11 12.57
C PHE A 196 16.38 17.19 13.13
N GLY A 197 15.94 16.35 14.06
CA GLY A 197 16.66 15.24 14.64
C GLY A 197 17.68 15.66 15.69
N ASN A 198 18.25 14.63 16.30
CA ASN A 198 19.28 14.75 17.34
C ASN A 198 20.70 14.54 16.80
N THR A 199 20.85 14.35 15.48
CA THR A 199 22.15 14.22 14.82
C THR A 199 22.33 15.31 13.75
N SER A 200 23.51 15.35 13.12
CA SER A 200 23.77 16.33 12.06
C SER A 200 23.04 16.00 10.76
N GLY A 201 22.64 17.05 10.04
CA GLY A 201 22.19 16.92 8.65
C GLY A 201 20.70 16.61 8.46
N GLY A 202 19.84 16.95 9.43
CA GLY A 202 18.40 16.68 9.36
C GLY A 202 18.07 15.22 9.60
N LYS A 203 18.77 14.58 10.53
CA LYS A 203 18.71 13.14 10.80
C LYS A 203 18.47 12.90 12.29
N SER A 204 17.63 11.91 12.59
CA SER A 204 17.38 11.46 13.95
C SER A 204 17.70 9.97 14.09
N LEU A 205 18.39 9.61 15.16
CA LEU A 205 18.53 8.23 15.63
C LEU A 205 17.84 8.15 16.98
N ILE A 206 16.74 7.39 17.06
CA ILE A 206 15.98 7.21 18.31
C ILE A 206 16.26 5.80 18.81
N ASP A 207 17.02 5.74 19.90
CA ASP A 207 17.25 4.53 20.71
C ASP A 207 16.12 4.41 21.73
N THR A 208 15.39 3.29 21.70
CA THR A 208 14.32 3.00 22.68
C THR A 208 14.76 2.03 23.78
N GLY A 209 16.05 1.69 23.82
CA GLY A 209 16.71 0.79 24.75
C GLY A 209 16.71 -0.66 24.28
N GLY A 210 16.71 -0.92 22.97
CA GLY A 210 16.69 -2.24 22.33
C GLY A 210 17.40 -2.22 20.98
N SER A 211 17.25 -3.27 20.17
CA SER A 211 17.64 -3.24 18.75
C SER A 211 16.37 -3.05 17.94
N GLU A 212 16.19 -1.86 17.35
CA GLU A 212 14.97 -1.45 16.67
C GLU A 212 15.02 -1.70 15.15
N THR A 213 14.11 -2.53 14.65
CA THR A 213 13.86 -2.69 13.22
C THR A 213 12.48 -2.14 12.88
N VAL A 214 12.43 -1.07 12.09
CA VAL A 214 11.17 -0.49 11.57
C VAL A 214 10.67 -1.30 10.38
N THR A 215 9.39 -1.68 10.38
CA THR A 215 8.73 -2.41 9.28
C THR A 215 7.77 -1.54 8.48
N ASP A 216 7.17 -0.51 9.12
CA ASP A 216 6.24 0.42 8.48
C ASP A 216 6.14 1.73 9.29
N GLY A 217 5.57 2.78 8.70
CA GLY A 217 5.44 4.08 9.37
C GLY A 217 4.60 5.10 8.61
N LEU A 218 4.19 6.16 9.31
CA LEU A 218 3.32 7.21 8.79
C LEU A 218 3.74 8.58 9.32
N VAL A 219 3.63 9.60 8.47
CA VAL A 219 3.56 10.99 8.94
C VAL A 219 2.10 11.32 9.24
N LEU A 220 1.79 11.65 10.49
CA LEU A 220 0.45 11.92 10.96
C LEU A 220 -0.02 13.32 10.57
N SER A 221 -1.33 13.53 10.56
CA SER A 221 -1.98 14.82 10.23
C SER A 221 -1.56 15.99 11.13
N ASN A 222 -0.94 15.71 12.27
CA ASN A 222 -0.37 16.68 13.21
C ASN A 222 1.16 16.83 13.10
N ASN A 223 1.76 16.39 11.99
CA ASN A 223 3.20 16.36 11.69
C ASN A 223 4.06 15.42 12.54
N LYS A 224 3.48 14.70 13.51
CA LYS A 224 4.21 13.66 14.24
C LYS A 224 4.51 12.48 13.31
N ILE A 225 5.51 11.70 13.67
CA ILE A 225 6.00 10.58 12.87
C ILE A 225 5.77 9.32 13.68
N LEU A 226 5.06 8.35 13.13
CA LEU A 226 4.74 7.08 13.77
C LEU A 226 5.48 5.95 13.05
N VAL A 227 6.11 5.04 13.79
CA VAL A 227 6.72 3.84 13.23
C VAL A 227 6.29 2.61 14.01
N VAL A 228 6.23 1.48 13.33
CA VAL A 228 6.02 0.17 13.92
C VAL A 228 7.14 -0.79 13.53
N GLY A 229 7.36 -1.82 14.33
CA GLY A 229 8.40 -2.78 14.05
C GLY A 229 8.69 -3.74 15.18
N ASP A 230 9.91 -4.25 15.18
CA ASP A 230 10.46 -5.15 16.20
C ASP A 230 11.52 -4.41 17.05
N ARG A 231 11.47 -4.61 18.35
CA ARG A 231 12.44 -4.13 19.32
C ARG A 231 12.98 -5.32 20.10
N GLY A 232 14.11 -5.87 19.65
CA GLY A 232 14.78 -6.98 20.33
C GLY A 232 13.92 -8.24 20.49
N GLY A 233 13.04 -8.52 19.52
CA GLY A 233 12.11 -9.65 19.54
C GLY A 233 10.70 -9.35 20.04
N GLU A 234 10.40 -8.09 20.40
CA GLU A 234 9.06 -7.66 20.82
C GLU A 234 8.49 -6.62 19.84
N PRO A 235 7.21 -6.74 19.43
CA PRO A 235 6.58 -5.72 18.61
C PRO A 235 6.49 -4.39 19.37
N PHE A 236 6.76 -3.30 18.67
CA PHE A 236 6.64 -1.97 19.24
C PHE A 236 6.03 -0.96 18.27
N VAL A 237 5.51 0.11 18.86
CA VAL A 237 5.10 1.33 18.17
C VAL A 237 5.89 2.48 18.80
N ALA A 238 6.55 3.30 18.01
CA ALA A 238 7.19 4.52 18.49
C ALA A 238 6.63 5.74 17.77
N ARG A 239 6.59 6.86 18.49
CA ARG A 239 6.19 8.15 17.94
C ARG A 239 7.25 9.19 18.19
N ALA A 240 7.62 9.90 17.13
CA ALA A 240 8.47 11.07 17.18
C ALA A 240 7.64 12.35 17.00
N SER A 241 8.12 13.41 17.64
CA SER A 241 7.66 14.78 17.47
C SER A 241 7.95 15.28 16.03
N PRO A 242 7.33 16.38 15.58
CA PRO A 242 7.55 16.92 14.22
C PRO A 242 9.00 17.30 13.90
N ASP A 243 9.83 17.50 14.91
CA ASP A 243 11.27 17.76 14.80
C ASP A 243 12.11 16.48 14.83
N GLY A 244 11.50 15.29 14.86
CA GLY A 244 12.20 14.01 14.82
C GLY A 244 12.74 13.53 16.16
N GLY A 245 12.53 14.23 17.28
CA GLY A 245 12.83 13.73 18.62
C GLY A 245 11.73 12.82 19.17
N PRO A 246 11.97 11.97 20.20
CA PRO A 246 10.92 11.15 20.81
C PRO A 246 9.71 11.98 21.29
N ASP A 247 8.50 11.47 21.11
CA ASP A 247 7.28 12.14 21.56
C ASP A 247 6.96 11.82 23.03
N SER A 248 7.30 12.74 23.93
CA SER A 248 7.00 12.62 25.36
C SER A 248 5.50 12.60 25.73
N SER A 249 4.59 12.79 24.77
CA SER A 249 3.15 12.59 24.97
C SER A 249 2.65 11.19 24.58
N PHE A 250 3.55 10.26 24.27
CA PHE A 250 3.24 8.90 23.86
C PHE A 250 3.93 7.87 24.76
N GLY A 251 3.27 6.74 25.02
CA GLY A 251 3.84 5.63 25.78
C GLY A 251 4.24 6.01 27.20
N GLU A 252 3.38 6.76 27.90
CA GLU A 252 3.65 7.26 29.25
C GLU A 252 4.92 8.12 29.35
N GLY A 253 5.31 8.74 28.24
CA GLY A 253 6.46 9.64 28.14
C GLY A 253 7.75 9.01 27.61
N SER A 254 7.75 7.70 27.35
CA SER A 254 8.90 7.00 26.74
C SER A 254 9.04 7.26 25.23
N GLY A 255 8.00 7.77 24.57
CA GLY A 255 7.93 7.89 23.12
C GLY A 255 7.68 6.58 22.38
N HIS A 256 7.50 5.45 23.09
CA HIS A 256 7.23 4.15 22.48
C HIS A 256 6.41 3.22 23.39
N VAL A 257 5.77 2.22 22.81
CA VAL A 257 5.05 1.16 23.54
C VAL A 257 5.36 -0.20 22.93
N ALA A 258 5.53 -1.20 23.78
CA ALA A 258 5.54 -2.60 23.35
C ALA A 258 4.10 -3.11 23.25
N LEU A 259 3.81 -3.95 22.27
CA LEU A 259 2.50 -4.57 22.12
C LEU A 259 2.47 -5.93 22.84
N SER A 260 1.41 -6.18 23.61
CA SER A 260 1.24 -7.42 24.36
C SER A 260 -0.21 -7.93 24.25
N PRO A 261 -0.45 -9.24 24.05
CA PRO A 261 0.53 -10.31 23.76
C PRO A 261 1.42 -10.05 22.53
N SER A 262 2.59 -10.69 22.50
CA SER A 262 3.63 -10.50 21.49
C SER A 262 3.25 -11.15 20.14
N PHE A 263 3.56 -10.47 19.04
CA PHE A 263 3.32 -10.87 17.66
C PHE A 263 4.28 -10.11 16.72
N VAL A 264 4.39 -10.50 15.46
CA VAL A 264 5.20 -9.80 14.44
C VAL A 264 4.40 -8.64 13.87
N ALA A 265 4.82 -7.38 14.10
CA ALA A 265 4.18 -6.19 13.54
C ALA A 265 4.63 -5.89 12.10
N ARG A 266 3.68 -5.71 11.17
CA ARG A 266 3.94 -5.57 9.72
C ARG A 266 3.42 -4.28 9.11
N ALA A 267 2.26 -3.80 9.55
CA ALA A 267 1.62 -2.63 8.97
C ALA A 267 0.93 -1.77 10.03
N VAL A 268 0.81 -0.48 9.74
CA VAL A 268 0.14 0.49 10.61
C VAL A 268 -0.85 1.36 9.84
N ALA A 269 -2.00 1.66 10.46
CA ALA A 269 -2.86 2.76 10.03
C ALA A 269 -3.37 3.57 11.22
N VAL A 270 -3.83 4.79 10.96
CA VAL A 270 -4.39 5.68 11.97
C VAL A 270 -5.72 6.22 11.48
N ASP A 271 -6.72 6.23 12.35
CA ASP A 271 -8.04 6.76 12.02
C ASP A 271 -8.20 8.26 12.32
N GLY A 272 -9.39 8.80 12.06
CA GLY A 272 -9.69 10.22 12.28
C GLY A 272 -9.69 10.66 13.75
N GLU A 273 -9.74 9.72 14.70
CA GLU A 273 -9.66 9.98 16.14
C GLU A 273 -8.22 9.87 16.68
N GLY A 274 -7.29 9.45 15.82
CA GLY A 274 -5.90 9.22 16.19
C GLY A 274 -5.65 7.86 16.83
N ARG A 275 -6.63 6.93 16.78
CA ARG A 275 -6.41 5.54 17.21
C ARG A 275 -5.50 4.85 16.20
N ILE A 276 -4.57 4.06 16.70
CA ILE A 276 -3.50 3.43 15.91
C ILE A 276 -3.83 1.96 15.78
N LEU A 277 -3.93 1.44 14.57
CA LEU A 277 -4.07 0.02 14.29
C LEU A 277 -2.75 -0.55 13.80
N VAL A 278 -2.38 -1.72 14.31
CA VAL A 278 -1.19 -2.47 13.90
C VAL A 278 -1.61 -3.87 13.50
N ALA A 279 -1.24 -4.30 12.29
CA ALA A 279 -1.51 -5.66 11.81
C ALA A 279 -0.24 -6.49 11.72
N GLY A 280 -0.40 -7.80 11.85
CA GLY A 280 0.71 -8.73 11.91
C GLY A 280 0.28 -10.19 12.07
N HIS A 281 1.15 -11.01 12.63
CA HIS A 281 0.85 -12.40 12.97
C HIS A 281 1.63 -12.89 14.17
N VAL A 282 1.10 -13.88 14.87
CA VAL A 282 1.79 -14.61 15.94
C VAL A 282 2.05 -16.04 15.47
N ASP A 283 3.29 -16.53 15.65
CA ASP A 283 3.61 -17.92 15.39
C ASP A 283 3.42 -18.76 16.65
N SER A 284 2.51 -19.73 16.60
CA SER A 284 2.17 -20.58 17.74
C SER A 284 1.82 -22.00 17.29
N GLY A 285 2.36 -23.01 17.97
CA GLY A 285 1.97 -24.41 17.73
C GLY A 285 2.24 -24.93 16.31
N GLY A 286 3.13 -24.29 15.53
CA GLY A 286 3.41 -24.64 14.14
C GLY A 286 2.47 -23.98 13.12
N GLN A 287 1.63 -23.04 13.55
CA GLN A 287 0.75 -22.20 12.72
C GLN A 287 1.10 -20.72 12.92
N SER A 288 0.72 -19.88 11.96
CA SER A 288 0.70 -18.42 12.13
C SER A 288 -0.75 -17.98 12.29
N ASP A 289 -1.08 -17.16 13.28
CA ASP A 289 -2.40 -16.56 13.43
C ASP A 289 -2.33 -15.06 13.15
N ALA A 290 -3.22 -14.51 12.34
CA ALA A 290 -3.22 -13.08 12.03
C ALA A 290 -3.66 -12.28 13.26
N VAL A 291 -3.02 -11.13 13.49
CA VAL A 291 -3.31 -10.25 14.64
C VAL A 291 -3.57 -8.84 14.14
N VAL A 292 -4.59 -8.20 14.72
CA VAL A 292 -4.78 -6.75 14.66
C VAL A 292 -4.81 -6.22 16.10
N ALA A 293 -3.95 -5.27 16.41
CA ALA A 293 -3.97 -4.53 17.66
C ALA A 293 -4.49 -3.11 17.42
N ARG A 294 -5.18 -2.52 18.39
CA ARG A 294 -5.55 -1.11 18.39
C ARG A 294 -5.08 -0.42 19.67
N LEU A 295 -4.45 0.73 19.50
CA LEU A 295 -4.05 1.64 20.56
C LEU A 295 -4.82 2.95 20.47
N LEU A 296 -4.98 3.62 21.60
CA LEU A 296 -5.41 5.01 21.69
C LEU A 296 -4.29 5.95 21.19
N ALA A 297 -4.65 7.23 20.99
CA ALA A 297 -3.72 8.25 20.50
C ALA A 297 -2.54 8.53 21.44
N ASP A 298 -2.56 8.07 22.70
CA ASP A 298 -1.43 8.17 23.64
C ASP A 298 -0.58 6.89 23.70
N GLY A 299 -0.96 5.85 22.94
CA GLY A 299 -0.26 4.57 22.85
C GLY A 299 -0.79 3.49 23.80
N GLN A 300 -1.78 3.79 24.64
CA GLN A 300 -2.40 2.79 25.50
C GLN A 300 -3.24 1.81 24.69
N PRO A 301 -3.29 0.50 25.02
CA PRO A 301 -4.19 -0.45 24.37
C PRO A 301 -5.65 0.02 24.46
N ASP A 302 -6.39 -0.06 23.35
CA ASP A 302 -7.79 0.34 23.33
C ASP A 302 -8.67 -0.78 23.92
N PRO A 303 -9.30 -0.58 25.09
CA PRO A 303 -10.13 -1.62 25.71
C PRO A 303 -11.41 -1.93 24.93
N GLU A 304 -11.81 -1.09 23.98
CA GLU A 304 -12.99 -1.29 23.13
C GLU A 304 -12.70 -2.12 21.87
N PHE A 305 -11.45 -2.56 21.68
CA PHE A 305 -11.05 -3.38 20.53
C PHE A 305 -10.71 -4.81 20.93
N GLY A 306 -11.47 -5.77 20.42
CA GLY A 306 -11.23 -7.19 20.65
C GLY A 306 -11.11 -7.53 22.14
N THR A 307 -10.07 -8.30 22.50
CA THR A 307 -9.73 -8.60 23.89
C THR A 307 -8.44 -7.87 24.27
N GLY A 308 -8.55 -6.88 25.16
CA GLY A 308 -7.38 -6.14 25.66
C GLY A 308 -6.68 -5.30 24.60
N GLY A 309 -7.41 -4.80 23.60
CA GLY A 309 -6.86 -4.04 22.47
C GLY A 309 -6.36 -4.91 21.33
N GLN A 310 -6.61 -6.22 21.33
CA GLN A 310 -6.18 -7.12 20.26
C GLN A 310 -7.28 -8.05 19.76
N ARG A 311 -7.26 -8.29 18.45
CA ARG A 311 -8.02 -9.32 17.76
C ARG A 311 -7.03 -10.33 17.17
N VAL A 312 -7.08 -11.56 17.66
CA VAL A 312 -6.40 -12.71 17.06
C VAL A 312 -7.40 -13.44 16.16
N ILE A 313 -6.98 -13.70 14.92
CA ILE A 313 -7.71 -14.45 13.91
C ILE A 313 -6.98 -15.78 13.76
N ALA A 314 -7.59 -16.84 14.28
CA ALA A 314 -7.04 -18.19 14.26
C ALA A 314 -8.04 -19.15 13.64
N VAL A 315 -7.70 -19.75 12.50
CA VAL A 315 -8.47 -20.83 11.91
C VAL A 315 -7.78 -22.17 12.19
N PRO A 316 -8.45 -23.12 12.87
CA PRO A 316 -7.84 -24.39 13.22
C PRO A 316 -7.29 -25.15 12.00
N GLY A 317 -5.98 -25.44 12.04
CA GLY A 317 -5.33 -26.21 10.97
C GLY A 317 -4.87 -25.37 9.78
N SER A 318 -5.00 -24.04 9.85
CA SER A 318 -4.51 -23.11 8.85
C SER A 318 -3.57 -22.09 9.48
N SER A 319 -2.73 -21.49 8.65
CA SER A 319 -1.93 -20.34 8.99
C SER A 319 -2.53 -19.11 8.29
N GLU A 320 -2.80 -18.07 9.06
CA GLU A 320 -3.17 -16.73 8.60
C GLU A 320 -2.05 -15.73 8.92
N ARG A 321 -1.73 -14.87 7.95
CA ARG A 321 -0.84 -13.73 8.17
C ARG A 321 -1.54 -12.47 7.73
N ALA A 322 -1.50 -11.41 8.54
CA ALA A 322 -1.83 -10.08 8.07
C ALA A 322 -0.55 -9.36 7.62
N ALA A 323 -0.60 -8.82 6.40
CA ALA A 323 0.50 -8.07 5.79
C ALA A 323 0.21 -6.57 5.78
N ALA A 324 -1.05 -6.19 5.54
CA ALA A 324 -1.47 -4.80 5.42
C ALA A 324 -2.89 -4.56 5.94
N LEU A 325 -3.21 -3.32 6.27
CA LEU A 325 -4.54 -2.91 6.73
C LEU A 325 -4.92 -1.53 6.21
N ALA A 326 -6.22 -1.31 5.99
CA ALA A 326 -6.77 -0.02 5.61
C ALA A 326 -8.10 0.24 6.32
N LEU A 327 -8.46 1.52 6.46
CA LEU A 327 -9.64 1.97 7.20
C LEU A 327 -10.69 2.53 6.25
N LEU A 328 -11.90 1.99 6.33
CA LEU A 328 -13.07 2.53 5.63
C LEU A 328 -13.59 3.77 6.38
N GLY A 329 -14.17 4.72 5.65
CA GLY A 329 -14.72 5.95 6.24
C GLY A 329 -15.91 5.76 7.20
N ASP A 330 -16.39 4.52 7.37
CA ASP A 330 -17.41 4.14 8.34
C ASP A 330 -16.85 3.42 9.57
N GLY A 331 -15.53 3.46 9.79
CA GLY A 331 -14.87 2.87 10.96
C GLY A 331 -14.52 1.38 10.82
N ARG A 332 -14.97 0.73 9.74
CA ARG A 332 -14.59 -0.67 9.45
C ARG A 332 -13.15 -0.79 9.00
N ILE A 333 -12.55 -1.94 9.29
CA ILE A 333 -11.13 -2.22 9.04
C ILE A 333 -11.06 -3.31 7.99
N VAL A 334 -10.25 -3.12 6.94
CA VAL A 334 -9.96 -4.15 5.96
C VAL A 334 -8.52 -4.60 6.16
N VAL A 335 -8.31 -5.90 6.26
CA VAL A 335 -7.01 -6.53 6.44
C VAL A 335 -6.73 -7.42 5.24
N ALA A 336 -5.55 -7.27 4.63
CA ALA A 336 -5.06 -8.17 3.60
C ALA A 336 -3.83 -8.93 4.09
N GLY A 337 -3.68 -10.13 3.57
CA GLY A 337 -2.55 -10.99 3.85
C GLY A 337 -2.74 -12.33 3.17
N SER A 338 -2.31 -13.41 3.79
CA SER A 338 -2.37 -14.74 3.20
C SER A 338 -2.92 -15.79 4.15
N SER A 339 -3.50 -16.85 3.57
CA SER A 339 -3.99 -18.01 4.30
C SER A 339 -3.76 -19.29 3.51
N ASN A 340 -3.38 -20.37 4.17
CA ASN A 340 -3.23 -21.69 3.53
C ASN A 340 -4.46 -22.60 3.72
N GLN A 341 -5.62 -22.02 4.01
CA GLN A 341 -6.83 -22.78 4.36
C GLN A 341 -7.26 -23.78 3.28
N ASN A 342 -6.91 -23.53 2.03
CA ASN A 342 -7.26 -24.37 0.88
C ASN A 342 -6.11 -25.28 0.40
N GLY A 343 -5.00 -25.36 1.15
CA GLY A 343 -3.81 -26.14 0.80
C GLY A 343 -2.65 -25.25 0.38
N ASP A 344 -2.81 -24.55 -0.73
CA ASP A 344 -1.86 -23.53 -1.20
C ASP A 344 -2.03 -22.23 -0.40
N ILE A 345 -0.99 -21.40 -0.32
CA ILE A 345 -1.08 -20.07 0.29
C ILE A 345 -1.84 -19.18 -0.67
N ASP A 346 -3.00 -18.65 -0.27
CA ASP A 346 -3.82 -17.77 -1.10
C ASP A 346 -3.90 -16.37 -0.47
N PHE A 347 -4.21 -15.36 -1.28
CA PHE A 347 -4.64 -14.06 -0.75
C PHE A 347 -5.87 -14.25 0.14
N GLN A 348 -5.81 -13.66 1.33
CA GLN A 348 -6.98 -13.49 2.19
C GLN A 348 -7.25 -12.01 2.42
N VAL A 349 -8.51 -11.62 2.22
CA VAL A 349 -9.03 -10.31 2.60
C VAL A 349 -10.09 -10.50 3.67
N ARG A 350 -9.95 -9.79 4.78
CA ARG A 350 -10.91 -9.80 5.88
C ARG A 350 -11.42 -8.39 6.14
N ARG A 351 -12.69 -8.27 6.48
CA ARG A 351 -13.25 -7.02 7.01
C ARG A 351 -13.71 -7.22 8.44
N LEU A 352 -13.24 -6.35 9.31
CA LEU A 352 -13.64 -6.26 10.70
C LEU A 352 -14.55 -5.05 10.90
N LEU A 353 -15.45 -5.18 11.86
CA LEU A 353 -16.17 -4.06 12.46
C LEU A 353 -15.22 -3.19 13.27
N GLU A 354 -15.70 -2.01 13.68
CA GLU A 354 -14.90 -1.07 14.45
C GLU A 354 -14.43 -1.67 15.79
N ASP A 355 -15.17 -2.58 16.41
CA ASP A 355 -14.77 -3.27 17.66
C ASP A 355 -13.79 -4.45 17.43
N GLY A 356 -13.42 -4.72 16.18
CA GLY A 356 -12.55 -5.83 15.79
C GLY A 356 -13.24 -7.17 15.58
N ALA A 357 -14.57 -7.26 15.72
CA ALA A 357 -15.32 -8.45 15.33
C ALA A 357 -15.38 -8.63 13.80
N ASP A 358 -15.55 -9.86 13.31
CA ASP A 358 -15.71 -10.10 11.87
C ASP A 358 -16.99 -9.45 11.33
N ASP A 359 -16.93 -8.76 10.18
CA ASP A 359 -18.10 -8.15 9.55
C ASP A 359 -18.90 -9.20 8.74
N PRO A 360 -20.10 -9.62 9.18
CA PRO A 360 -20.88 -10.64 8.48
C PRO A 360 -21.37 -10.20 7.09
N GLY A 361 -21.30 -8.91 6.77
CA GLY A 361 -21.62 -8.36 5.45
C GLY A 361 -20.46 -8.39 4.46
N PHE A 362 -19.35 -9.05 4.77
CA PHE A 362 -18.20 -9.23 3.88
C PHE A 362 -17.89 -10.72 3.67
N GLY A 363 -17.87 -11.17 2.42
CA GLY A 363 -17.51 -12.53 2.08
C GLY A 363 -18.26 -13.60 2.86
N ALA A 364 -17.56 -14.68 3.20
CA ALA A 364 -18.06 -15.74 4.07
C ALA A 364 -17.58 -15.47 5.51
N GLY A 365 -18.49 -14.95 6.35
CA GLY A 365 -18.20 -14.73 7.77
C GLY A 365 -17.10 -13.68 8.04
N GLY A 366 -17.01 -12.64 7.20
CA GLY A 366 -16.03 -11.56 7.33
C GLY A 366 -14.78 -11.73 6.49
N ALA A 367 -14.60 -12.86 5.80
CA ALA A 367 -13.39 -13.14 5.03
C ALA A 367 -13.69 -13.65 3.62
N VAL A 368 -12.71 -13.41 2.75
CA VAL A 368 -12.64 -13.95 1.39
C VAL A 368 -11.22 -14.48 1.21
N THR A 369 -11.12 -15.76 0.92
CA THR A 369 -9.89 -16.40 0.47
C THR A 369 -10.18 -16.95 -0.92
N ALA A 370 -9.39 -16.50 -1.90
CA ALA A 370 -9.57 -16.90 -3.29
C ALA A 370 -8.20 -17.24 -3.88
N PRO A 371 -8.07 -18.38 -4.59
CA PRO A 371 -6.86 -18.66 -5.35
C PRO A 371 -6.77 -17.62 -6.47
N ILE A 372 -5.71 -16.81 -6.43
CA ILE A 372 -5.51 -15.71 -7.39
C ILE A 372 -4.75 -16.25 -8.60
N THR A 373 -3.76 -17.11 -8.34
CA THR A 373 -3.06 -17.88 -9.35
C THR A 373 -3.21 -19.39 -9.10
N GLY A 374 -2.44 -20.21 -9.83
CA GLY A 374 -2.39 -21.66 -9.63
C GLY A 374 -1.27 -22.12 -8.71
N GLY A 375 -0.67 -21.20 -7.95
CA GLY A 375 0.42 -21.45 -6.99
C GLY A 375 0.21 -20.62 -5.72
N ASP A 376 1.26 -20.46 -4.92
CA ASP A 376 1.20 -19.68 -3.68
C ASP A 376 1.12 -18.19 -3.99
N ASP A 377 0.19 -17.45 -3.39
CA ASP A 377 -0.03 -16.03 -3.54
C ASP A 377 0.11 -15.33 -2.17
N THR A 378 1.11 -14.45 -2.02
CA THR A 378 1.32 -13.67 -0.78
C THR A 378 0.99 -12.21 -0.98
N ALA A 379 -0.01 -11.70 -0.25
CA ALA A 379 -0.34 -10.28 -0.29
C ALA A 379 0.70 -9.45 0.49
N GLU A 380 1.02 -8.28 -0.04
CA GLU A 380 2.00 -7.34 0.52
C GLU A 380 1.33 -6.03 0.97
N ASP A 381 0.32 -5.56 0.23
CA ASP A 381 -0.34 -4.30 0.52
C ASP A 381 -1.82 -4.25 0.09
N ILE A 382 -2.56 -3.32 0.67
CA ILE A 382 -3.99 -3.08 0.42
C ILE A 382 -4.29 -1.59 0.27
N VAL A 383 -5.04 -1.26 -0.77
CA VAL A 383 -5.50 0.11 -1.03
C VAL A 383 -7.01 0.16 -1.20
N LEU A 384 -7.64 1.12 -0.53
CA LEU A 384 -9.05 1.46 -0.74
C LEU A 384 -9.17 2.46 -1.89
N LEU A 385 -9.90 2.07 -2.93
CA LEU A 385 -10.15 2.91 -4.08
C LEU A 385 -11.27 3.93 -3.77
N PRO A 386 -11.29 5.11 -4.45
CA PRO A 386 -12.28 6.16 -4.19
C PRO A 386 -13.75 5.74 -4.31
N ASP A 387 -14.03 4.67 -5.06
CA ASP A 387 -15.35 4.08 -5.25
C ASP A 387 -15.68 2.95 -4.25
N SER A 388 -14.90 2.84 -3.17
CA SER A 388 -15.01 1.80 -2.14
C SER A 388 -14.66 0.37 -2.58
N ARG A 389 -14.09 0.18 -3.78
CA ARG A 389 -13.44 -1.09 -4.13
C ARG A 389 -12.13 -1.24 -3.38
N ILE A 390 -11.68 -2.48 -3.25
CA ILE A 390 -10.48 -2.85 -2.51
C ILE A 390 -9.49 -3.44 -3.50
N LEU A 391 -8.28 -2.91 -3.56
CA LEU A 391 -7.19 -3.47 -4.34
C LEU A 391 -6.20 -4.11 -3.39
N VAL A 392 -5.86 -5.38 -3.65
CA VAL A 392 -4.78 -6.10 -2.96
C VAL A 392 -3.68 -6.36 -3.96
N VAL A 393 -2.45 -6.13 -3.54
CA VAL A 393 -1.26 -6.35 -4.36
C VAL A 393 -0.30 -7.27 -3.61
N GLY A 394 0.44 -8.09 -4.34
CA GLY A 394 1.42 -8.99 -3.77
C GLY A 394 2.12 -9.83 -4.83
N ASN A 395 2.68 -10.96 -4.42
CA ASN A 395 3.57 -11.77 -5.26
C ASN A 395 3.06 -13.21 -5.31
N ALA A 396 2.98 -13.75 -6.52
CA ALA A 396 2.74 -15.17 -6.75
C ALA A 396 4.07 -15.93 -6.83
N VAL A 397 4.15 -17.09 -6.20
CA VAL A 397 5.30 -17.97 -6.13
C VAL A 397 4.92 -19.34 -6.70
N GLY A 398 5.75 -19.83 -7.62
CA GLY A 398 5.53 -21.12 -8.28
C GLY A 398 4.56 -21.06 -9.47
N GLY A 399 4.71 -22.01 -10.39
CA GLY A 399 3.90 -22.08 -11.60
C GLY A 399 4.28 -21.08 -12.70
N ALA A 400 3.43 -20.99 -13.73
CA ALA A 400 3.66 -20.11 -14.90
C ALA A 400 3.36 -18.62 -14.64
N SER A 401 2.85 -18.30 -13.44
CA SER A 401 2.39 -16.97 -13.04
C SER A 401 3.26 -16.33 -11.96
N ALA A 402 4.43 -16.89 -11.67
CA ALA A 402 5.33 -16.34 -10.67
C ALA A 402 5.68 -14.86 -10.97
N GLY A 403 5.63 -14.01 -9.94
CA GLY A 403 5.85 -12.57 -10.04
C GLY A 403 4.67 -11.74 -9.49
N PRO A 404 4.65 -10.43 -9.74
CA PRO A 404 3.66 -9.52 -9.19
C PRO A 404 2.24 -9.82 -9.64
N VAL A 405 1.30 -9.76 -8.69
CA VAL A 405 -0.13 -9.99 -8.94
C VAL A 405 -0.98 -9.00 -8.17
N LEU A 406 -2.06 -8.54 -8.80
CA LEU A 406 -3.04 -7.65 -8.22
C LEU A 406 -4.42 -8.27 -8.33
N ALA A 407 -5.21 -8.20 -7.26
CA ALA A 407 -6.59 -8.65 -7.24
C ALA A 407 -7.50 -7.52 -6.74
N ARG A 408 -8.60 -7.28 -7.45
CA ARG A 408 -9.59 -6.26 -7.04
C ARG A 408 -10.87 -6.89 -6.55
N TYR A 409 -11.37 -6.37 -5.45
CA TYR A 409 -12.59 -6.81 -4.79
C TYR A 409 -13.60 -5.67 -4.71
N LEU A 410 -14.88 -6.03 -4.82
CA LEU A 410 -16.00 -5.16 -4.50
C LEU A 410 -16.04 -4.90 -3.00
N ARG A 411 -16.79 -3.87 -2.59
CA ARG A 411 -16.96 -3.52 -1.18
C ARG A 411 -17.49 -4.68 -0.35
N ASP A 412 -18.27 -5.61 -0.91
CA ASP A 412 -18.80 -6.77 -0.18
C ASP A 412 -17.85 -8.00 -0.17
N GLY A 413 -16.65 -7.86 -0.75
CA GLY A 413 -15.63 -8.90 -0.80
C GLY A 413 -15.70 -9.80 -2.03
N ARG A 414 -16.73 -9.69 -2.87
CA ARG A 414 -16.74 -10.44 -4.14
C ARG A 414 -15.62 -9.93 -5.04
N ILE A 415 -14.96 -10.84 -5.77
CA ILE A 415 -13.94 -10.45 -6.76
C ILE A 415 -14.58 -9.62 -7.89
N ASP A 416 -13.95 -8.51 -8.27
CA ASP A 416 -14.43 -7.61 -9.31
C ASP A 416 -13.99 -8.14 -10.69
N ALA A 417 -14.86 -8.91 -11.35
CA ALA A 417 -14.57 -9.50 -12.65
C ALA A 417 -14.25 -8.49 -13.77
N ASN A 418 -14.53 -7.19 -13.56
CA ASN A 418 -14.21 -6.11 -14.51
C ASN A 418 -12.77 -5.61 -14.39
N PHE A 419 -11.95 -6.18 -13.48
CA PHE A 419 -10.52 -5.91 -13.36
C PHE A 419 -9.68 -6.99 -14.05
N GLY A 420 -8.79 -6.60 -14.97
CA GLY A 420 -7.90 -7.55 -15.63
C GLY A 420 -8.63 -8.74 -16.28
N ILE A 421 -8.25 -9.96 -15.90
CA ILE A 421 -8.91 -11.21 -16.29
C ILE A 421 -9.49 -11.85 -15.02
N GLY A 422 -10.83 -11.93 -14.94
CA GLY A 422 -11.50 -12.56 -13.80
C GLY A 422 -11.30 -11.84 -12.46
N GLY A 423 -10.88 -10.58 -12.48
CA GLY A 423 -10.57 -9.78 -11.28
C GLY A 423 -9.11 -9.78 -10.88
N VAL A 424 -8.23 -10.34 -11.70
CA VAL A 424 -6.80 -10.51 -11.44
C VAL A 424 -5.96 -9.90 -12.56
N VAL A 425 -4.83 -9.31 -12.18
CA VAL A 425 -3.78 -8.84 -13.09
C VAL A 425 -2.46 -9.50 -12.68
N SER A 426 -1.88 -10.31 -13.55
CA SER A 426 -0.46 -10.68 -13.46
C SER A 426 0.35 -9.56 -14.11
N LEU A 427 1.17 -8.87 -13.31
CA LEU A 427 1.94 -7.72 -13.75
C LEU A 427 3.39 -8.13 -14.00
N TYR A 428 3.86 -7.95 -15.23
CA TYR A 428 5.26 -8.18 -15.56
C TYR A 428 6.07 -6.89 -15.38
N ILE A 429 6.97 -6.87 -14.41
CA ILE A 429 7.96 -5.79 -14.20
C ILE A 429 9.41 -6.25 -14.42
N GLY A 430 9.58 -7.45 -14.98
CA GLY A 430 10.85 -8.13 -15.18
C GLY A 430 10.80 -9.58 -14.68
N ASP A 431 11.81 -10.37 -15.06
CA ASP A 431 11.85 -11.81 -14.79
C ASP A 431 11.98 -12.15 -13.29
N GLN A 432 12.48 -11.22 -12.48
CA GLN A 432 12.60 -11.35 -11.02
C GLN A 432 11.92 -10.14 -10.35
N GLY A 433 10.74 -9.79 -10.87
CA GLY A 433 9.93 -8.70 -10.36
C GLY A 433 9.26 -9.05 -9.04
N GLU A 434 9.29 -8.14 -8.08
CA GLU A 434 8.53 -8.20 -6.84
C GLU A 434 7.88 -6.83 -6.58
N ILE A 435 6.70 -6.84 -5.97
CA ILE A 435 6.00 -5.62 -5.54
C ILE A 435 5.80 -5.62 -4.02
N HIS A 436 5.80 -4.43 -3.43
CA HIS A 436 5.76 -4.23 -1.98
C HIS A 436 4.65 -3.29 -1.52
N ARG A 437 4.36 -2.23 -2.30
CA ARG A 437 3.38 -1.19 -1.92
C ARG A 437 2.56 -0.69 -3.09
N ALA A 438 1.37 -0.19 -2.77
CA ALA A 438 0.45 0.46 -3.69
C ALA A 438 -0.08 1.77 -3.10
N ALA A 439 -0.40 2.73 -3.97
CA ALA A 439 -1.06 3.96 -3.58
C ALA A 439 -2.08 4.43 -4.64
N VAL A 440 -3.17 5.04 -4.19
CA VAL A 440 -4.15 5.68 -5.09
C VAL A 440 -3.47 6.83 -5.83
N TYR A 441 -3.67 6.86 -7.15
CA TYR A 441 -3.24 7.97 -7.99
C TYR A 441 -4.49 8.66 -8.61
N PRO A 442 -4.51 10.00 -8.75
CA PRO A 442 -5.65 10.71 -9.33
C PRO A 442 -6.08 10.19 -10.71
N GLY A 443 -7.37 10.32 -11.03
CA GLY A 443 -7.92 9.98 -12.35
C GLY A 443 -8.20 8.50 -12.56
N GLN A 444 -8.67 7.80 -11.53
CA GLN A 444 -8.92 6.35 -11.52
C GLN A 444 -7.67 5.54 -11.88
N LYS A 445 -6.59 5.79 -11.14
CA LYS A 445 -5.32 5.08 -11.29
C LYS A 445 -4.79 4.63 -9.94
N VAL A 446 -3.86 3.70 -9.97
CA VAL A 446 -2.98 3.40 -8.84
C VAL A 446 -1.56 3.37 -9.32
N VAL A 447 -0.64 3.60 -8.39
CA VAL A 447 0.76 3.28 -8.57
C VAL A 447 1.13 2.14 -7.65
N VAL A 448 2.00 1.25 -8.12
CA VAL A 448 2.60 0.18 -7.31
C VAL A 448 4.11 0.27 -7.41
N CYS A 449 4.84 -0.13 -6.37
CA CYS A 449 6.30 -0.17 -6.39
C CYS A 449 6.87 -1.48 -5.88
N GLY A 450 8.12 -1.71 -6.27
CA GLY A 450 8.98 -2.76 -5.74
C GLY A 450 10.30 -2.78 -6.50
N GLU A 451 10.77 -3.96 -6.86
CA GLU A 451 12.04 -4.13 -7.57
C GLU A 451 11.96 -5.16 -8.70
N ASN A 452 13.00 -5.13 -9.53
CA ASN A 452 13.36 -6.22 -10.41
C ASN A 452 14.85 -6.51 -10.26
N GLN A 453 15.20 -7.71 -9.82
CA GLN A 453 16.59 -8.13 -9.71
C GLN A 453 17.15 -8.48 -11.10
N GLY A 454 18.15 -7.72 -11.57
CA GLY A 454 18.88 -8.10 -12.78
C GLY A 454 19.63 -9.42 -12.58
N GLY A 455 19.50 -10.38 -13.51
CA GLY A 455 20.20 -11.67 -13.42
C GLY A 455 21.73 -11.50 -13.31
N VAL A 456 22.41 -12.34 -12.52
CA VAL A 456 23.87 -12.25 -12.28
C VAL A 456 24.65 -13.13 -13.29
N PRO A 457 25.73 -12.61 -13.94
CA PRO A 457 26.23 -11.25 -13.90
C PRO A 457 25.41 -10.32 -14.81
N GLY A 458 24.84 -9.25 -14.26
CA GLY A 458 23.96 -8.32 -14.96
C GLY A 458 23.64 -7.07 -14.14
N PRO A 459 22.81 -6.17 -14.66
CA PRO A 459 22.87 -4.70 -14.44
C PRO A 459 22.47 -4.15 -13.05
N GLY A 460 22.57 -4.94 -11.98
CA GLY A 460 22.13 -4.56 -10.63
C GLY A 460 20.61 -4.65 -10.45
N THR A 461 20.14 -4.31 -9.25
CA THR A 461 18.70 -4.27 -8.92
C THR A 461 18.12 -2.91 -9.29
N PHE A 462 16.91 -2.92 -9.86
CA PHE A 462 16.18 -1.70 -10.22
C PHE A 462 14.95 -1.56 -9.33
N GLY A 463 14.74 -0.37 -8.79
CA GLY A 463 13.44 0.01 -8.22
C GLY A 463 12.45 0.26 -9.35
N ILE A 464 11.27 -0.33 -9.29
CA ILE A 464 10.22 -0.16 -10.28
C ILE A 464 9.02 0.54 -9.66
N VAL A 465 8.45 1.50 -10.38
CA VAL A 465 7.11 2.04 -10.12
C VAL A 465 6.26 1.80 -11.37
N ALA A 466 5.12 1.14 -11.23
CA ALA A 466 4.16 0.93 -12.31
C ALA A 466 2.89 1.75 -12.05
N ARG A 467 2.26 2.28 -13.11
CA ARG A 467 0.95 2.94 -13.00
C ARG A 467 -0.10 2.18 -13.80
N LEU A 468 -1.25 1.92 -13.17
CA LEU A 468 -2.34 1.14 -13.74
C LEU A 468 -3.67 1.89 -13.65
N TRP A 469 -4.58 1.59 -14.58
CA TRP A 469 -5.95 2.09 -14.59
C TRP A 469 -6.87 1.28 -13.67
N MET A 470 -7.83 1.93 -13.00
CA MET A 470 -8.85 1.32 -12.13
C MET A 470 -10.27 1.42 -12.71
#